data_AF-A0A931KV97-F1
#
_entry.id   AF-A0A931KV97-F1
#
_cell.length_a   1.000
_cell.length_b   1.000
_cell.length_c   1.000
_cell.angle_alpha   90.00
_cell.angle_beta   90.00
_cell.angle_gamma   90.00
#
_symmetry.space_group_name_H-M   'P 1'
#
loop_
_entity.id
_entity.type
_entity.pdbx_description
1 polymer ?
#
loop_
_entity_poly.entity_id
_entity_poly.type
_entity_poly.pdbx_seq_one_letter_code
_entity_poly.pdbx_strand_id
1 'polypeptide(L)'
;MKQTIMLFTLAIVLFSACGKKEVKVEKVTAEQSFVAQKEIRIEGSSIRLPAGTKVTRLSDGYELTVELPEGYSFLTENKKTTVADNQNRWPLIGYVLASYKCKCSASDGTACQVLYQEEAGGFGCLHKSCSGSCTGSFTTLESAKVTGVLNLSNREVSARKDKSFQPASLSMEGLDDFFSNPDVQQKIAEQYELLYRNIPKPDFARLNLNKTGSKEYVYLKASLYGVPFYMVVPKAIAAGADWMETFNTESASCACDNSKGSCKKKSRGFLGWDVYWCEGDCNACVLTVTEAHYAD
;
A
#
# COMPACT_ATOMS: atom_id res chain seq x y z
N MET A 1 -15.23 95.46 5.99
CA MET A 1 -15.77 94.08 5.87
C MET A 1 -14.59 93.13 5.97
N LYS A 2 -14.43 92.49 7.14
CA LYS A 2 -14.63 91.04 7.36
C LYS A 2 -13.76 90.19 6.41
N GLN A 3 -12.79 89.37 6.79
CA GLN A 3 -12.25 88.83 8.05
C GLN A 3 -10.82 88.34 7.65
N THR A 4 -9.71 88.77 8.26
CA THR A 4 -9.01 88.14 9.41
C THR A 4 -8.77 86.63 9.27
N ILE A 5 -7.59 86.02 9.53
CA ILE A 5 -6.22 86.40 9.91
C ILE A 5 -5.42 85.07 10.06
N MET A 6 -4.09 85.18 10.06
CA MET A 6 -3.05 84.30 10.67
C MET A 6 -2.45 83.17 9.81
N LEU A 7 -1.19 83.30 9.34
CA LEU A 7 0.11 83.20 10.05
C LEU A 7 0.28 81.90 10.86
N PHE A 8 1.22 81.03 10.46
CA PHE A 8 2.52 80.90 11.14
C PHE A 8 3.40 79.84 10.45
N THR A 9 4.62 80.27 10.10
CA THR A 9 5.82 79.44 9.91
C THR A 9 6.10 78.61 11.16
N LEU A 10 6.35 77.30 11.03
CA LEU A 10 7.31 76.61 11.90
C LEU A 10 7.77 75.28 11.27
N ALA A 11 9.01 75.27 10.81
CA ALA A 11 9.77 74.04 10.65
C ALA A 11 10.07 73.50 12.06
N ILE A 12 9.55 72.31 12.37
CA ILE A 12 9.96 71.54 13.53
C ILE A 12 10.52 70.21 13.02
N VAL A 13 11.85 70.10 13.08
CA VAL A 13 12.55 68.83 13.19
C VAL A 13 12.29 68.32 14.60
N LEU A 14 11.59 67.20 14.75
CA LEU A 14 11.59 66.42 15.98
C LEU A 14 11.94 64.97 15.64
N PHE A 15 13.15 64.60 16.05
CA PHE A 15 13.48 63.23 16.40
C PHE A 15 12.52 62.77 17.51
N SER A 16 11.81 61.67 17.29
CA SER A 16 11.24 60.87 18.37
C SER A 16 11.40 59.38 18.07
N ALA A 17 12.28 58.82 18.89
CA ALA A 17 12.59 57.43 19.21
C ALA A 17 11.52 56.35 18.93
N CYS A 18 12.06 55.21 18.47
CA CYS A 18 11.71 53.83 18.82
C CYS A 18 10.26 53.49 19.21
N GLY A 19 9.61 52.82 18.28
CA GLY A 19 8.85 51.61 18.57
C GLY A 19 8.92 50.72 17.34
N LYS A 20 9.95 49.86 17.25
CA LYS A 20 9.85 48.67 16.40
C LYS A 20 8.66 47.88 16.94
N LYS A 21 7.47 48.12 16.39
CA LYS A 21 6.47 47.06 16.33
C LYS A 21 7.08 46.03 15.42
N GLU A 22 7.73 45.05 16.04
CA GLU A 22 7.82 43.74 15.45
C GLU A 22 6.40 43.40 15.06
N VAL A 23 6.11 43.54 13.77
CA VAL A 23 5.08 42.74 13.14
C VAL A 23 5.49 41.33 13.54
N LYS A 24 4.80 40.77 14.54
CA LYS A 24 4.67 39.32 14.64
C LYS A 24 4.07 38.95 13.30
N VAL A 25 4.95 38.69 12.34
CA VAL A 25 4.69 37.72 11.30
C VAL A 25 4.52 36.46 12.12
N GLU A 26 3.29 36.22 12.57
CA GLU A 26 2.81 34.87 12.69
C GLU A 26 3.22 34.24 11.37
N LYS A 27 4.27 33.43 11.42
CA LYS A 27 4.51 32.41 10.43
C LYS A 27 3.26 31.54 10.49
N VAL A 28 2.21 31.97 9.78
CA VAL A 28 1.18 31.08 9.30
C VAL A 28 1.92 30.21 8.29
N THR A 29 2.59 29.20 8.83
CA THR A 29 3.24 28.18 8.02
C THR A 29 2.08 27.35 7.51
N ALA A 30 1.51 27.78 6.39
CA ALA A 30 0.33 27.15 5.83
C ALA A 30 0.66 25.68 5.56
N GLU A 31 0.03 24.79 6.29
CA GLU A 31 0.02 23.36 5.96
C GLU A 31 -0.53 23.23 4.54
N GLN A 32 0.31 22.77 3.62
CA GLN A 32 -0.12 22.50 2.26
C GLN A 32 -0.70 21.09 2.24
N SER A 33 -2.02 21.01 2.05
CA SER A 33 -2.72 19.73 1.88
C SER A 33 -3.32 19.65 0.47
N PHE A 34 -3.30 18.46 -0.10
CA PHE A 34 -3.94 18.17 -1.38
C PHE A 34 -4.53 16.76 -1.36
N VAL A 35 -5.46 16.50 -2.29
CA VAL A 35 -6.08 15.19 -2.49
C VAL A 35 -5.68 14.66 -3.85
N ALA A 36 -4.99 13.52 -3.87
CA ALA A 36 -4.47 12.94 -5.10
C ALA A 36 -5.60 12.45 -5.99
N GLN A 37 -5.62 12.90 -7.25
CA GLN A 37 -6.61 12.48 -8.25
C GLN A 37 -6.27 11.14 -8.90
N LYS A 38 -5.05 10.65 -8.69
CA LYS A 38 -4.52 9.39 -9.23
C LYS A 38 -3.76 8.65 -8.13
N GLU A 39 -3.46 7.39 -8.39
CA GLU A 39 -2.58 6.59 -7.53
C GLU A 39 -1.23 7.31 -7.32
N ILE A 40 -0.76 7.36 -6.07
CA ILE A 40 0.54 7.94 -5.72
C ILE A 40 1.58 6.81 -5.69
N ARG A 41 2.67 7.01 -6.41
CA ARG A 41 3.84 6.12 -6.36
C ARG A 41 4.88 6.64 -5.39
N ILE A 42 5.52 5.73 -4.67
CA ILE A 42 6.54 6.06 -3.69
C ILE A 42 7.86 5.49 -4.16
N GLU A 43 8.83 6.37 -4.34
CA GLU A 43 10.15 5.95 -4.82
C GLU A 43 10.81 4.98 -3.83
N GLY A 44 11.31 3.85 -4.34
CA GLY A 44 11.95 2.83 -3.52
C GLY A 44 11.01 2.00 -2.66
N SER A 45 9.69 2.10 -2.86
CA SER A 45 8.69 1.29 -2.16
C SER A 45 7.76 0.58 -3.16
N SER A 46 7.35 -0.64 -2.82
CA SER A 46 6.28 -1.34 -3.56
C SER A 46 4.87 -0.90 -3.13
N ILE A 47 4.77 -0.11 -2.05
CA ILE A 47 3.51 0.44 -1.55
C ILE A 47 3.08 1.63 -2.43
N ARG A 48 1.82 1.59 -2.84
CA ARG A 48 1.13 2.60 -3.62
C ARG A 48 -0.08 3.09 -2.85
N LEU A 49 -0.36 4.37 -2.97
CA LEU A 49 -1.52 4.98 -2.32
C LEU A 49 -2.63 5.17 -3.36
N PRO A 50 -3.88 4.79 -3.05
CA PRO A 50 -4.98 4.92 -3.99
C PRO A 50 -5.32 6.38 -4.31
N ALA A 51 -6.00 6.62 -5.42
CA ALA A 51 -6.63 7.91 -5.70
C ALA A 51 -7.61 8.28 -4.57
N GLY A 52 -7.72 9.57 -4.25
CA GLY A 52 -8.47 10.08 -3.10
C GLY A 52 -7.63 10.18 -1.82
N THR A 53 -6.38 9.70 -1.83
CA THR A 53 -5.46 9.87 -0.70
C THR A 53 -5.16 11.35 -0.49
N LYS A 54 -5.34 11.82 0.75
CA LYS A 54 -4.98 13.17 1.16
C LYS A 54 -3.58 13.17 1.74
N VAL A 55 -2.76 14.10 1.30
CA VAL A 55 -1.38 14.28 1.77
C VAL A 55 -1.25 15.67 2.34
N THR A 56 -0.73 15.77 3.55
CA THR A 56 -0.49 17.02 4.27
C THR A 56 1.00 17.16 4.52
N ARG A 57 1.60 18.22 3.98
CA ARG A 57 3.01 18.52 4.21
C ARG A 57 3.15 19.35 5.48
N LEU A 58 3.91 18.81 6.44
CA LEU A 58 4.24 19.56 7.64
C LEU A 58 5.25 20.66 7.34
N SER A 59 5.19 21.73 8.12
CA SER A 59 6.02 22.94 7.97
C SER A 59 7.52 22.69 8.04
N ASP A 60 7.94 21.59 8.65
CA ASP A 60 9.34 21.21 8.80
C ASP A 60 9.95 20.61 7.52
N GLY A 61 9.11 20.14 6.60
CA GLY A 61 9.50 19.49 5.34
C GLY A 61 10.14 18.11 5.50
N TYR A 62 10.13 17.52 6.69
CA TYR A 62 10.75 16.22 6.99
C TYR A 62 9.74 15.08 7.13
N GLU A 63 8.47 15.43 7.29
CA GLU A 63 7.38 14.48 7.46
C GLU A 63 6.18 14.88 6.59
N LEU A 64 5.56 13.86 5.98
CA LEU A 64 4.25 13.99 5.37
C LEU A 64 3.25 13.18 6.16
N THR A 65 2.08 13.74 6.43
CA THR A 65 0.94 12.97 6.90
C THR A 65 0.11 12.53 5.70
N VAL A 66 -0.26 11.27 5.67
CA VAL A 66 -1.05 10.63 4.62
C VAL A 66 -2.32 10.07 5.23
N GLU A 67 -3.46 10.42 4.64
CA GLU A 67 -4.78 9.96 5.00
C GLU A 67 -5.41 9.22 3.82
N LEU A 68 -5.67 7.93 3.99
CA LEU A 68 -6.28 7.07 2.98
C LEU A 68 -7.77 7.42 2.78
N PRO A 69 -8.30 7.25 1.56
CA PRO A 69 -9.72 7.43 1.30
C PRO A 69 -10.57 6.35 1.97
N GLU A 70 -11.88 6.59 2.02
CA GLU A 70 -12.85 5.61 2.51
C GLU A 70 -12.71 4.26 1.79
N GLY A 71 -12.85 3.18 2.55
CA GLY A 71 -12.73 1.82 2.03
C GLY A 71 -11.29 1.30 1.97
N TYR A 72 -10.29 2.07 2.40
CA TYR A 72 -8.89 1.63 2.49
C TYR A 72 -8.35 1.67 3.91
N SER A 73 -7.27 0.91 4.15
CA SER A 73 -6.55 0.90 5.43
C SER A 73 -5.08 0.58 5.21
N PHE A 74 -4.21 1.17 6.01
CA PHE A 74 -2.84 0.70 6.12
C PHE A 74 -2.80 -0.67 6.78
N LEU A 75 -1.92 -1.52 6.26
CA LEU A 75 -1.46 -2.75 6.89
C LEU A 75 -0.20 -2.42 7.69
N THR A 76 -0.13 -2.87 8.93
CA THR A 76 1.07 -2.69 9.77
C THR A 76 1.76 -4.00 10.01
N GLU A 77 3.08 -3.97 10.21
CA GLU A 77 3.87 -5.14 10.61
C GLU A 77 3.22 -5.80 11.83
N ASN A 78 2.98 -7.11 11.74
CA ASN A 78 2.50 -7.88 12.88
C ASN A 78 3.68 -8.17 13.82
N LYS A 79 4.10 -7.14 14.57
CA LYS A 79 5.00 -7.38 15.70
C LYS A 79 4.22 -8.27 16.65
N LYS A 80 4.65 -9.53 16.81
CA LYS A 80 4.13 -10.48 17.80
C LYS A 80 4.08 -9.78 19.15
N THR A 81 2.96 -9.14 19.46
CA THR A 81 2.70 -8.61 20.77
C THR A 81 2.50 -9.84 21.62
N THR A 82 3.43 -10.07 22.55
CA THR A 82 3.38 -11.10 23.59
C THR A 82 2.22 -10.90 24.57
N VAL A 83 1.25 -10.05 24.23
CA VAL A 83 0.10 -9.73 25.06
C VAL A 83 -1.09 -10.50 24.50
N ALA A 84 -1.54 -11.47 25.28
CA ALA A 84 -2.78 -12.20 25.08
C ALA A 84 -3.99 -11.29 25.36
N ASP A 85 -4.11 -10.18 24.63
CA ASP A 85 -5.27 -9.32 24.73
C ASP A 85 -6.24 -9.61 23.59
N ASN A 86 -7.47 -9.95 23.96
CA ASN A 86 -8.57 -10.34 23.07
C ASN A 86 -9.11 -9.17 22.22
N GLN A 87 -8.28 -8.17 21.94
CA GLN A 87 -8.54 -7.03 21.06
C GLN A 87 -7.72 -7.08 19.76
N ASN A 88 -6.97 -8.17 19.54
CA ASN A 88 -6.22 -8.42 18.33
C ASN A 88 -7.14 -8.84 17.18
N ARG A 89 -8.02 -7.93 16.77
CA ARG A 89 -8.90 -8.16 15.63
C ARG A 89 -8.30 -7.44 14.43
N TRP A 90 -7.82 -8.22 13.47
CA TRP A 90 -7.26 -7.73 12.23
C TRP A 90 -8.36 -7.79 11.15
N PRO A 91 -8.66 -6.73 10.40
CA PRO A 91 -8.19 -5.35 10.54
C PRO A 91 -9.30 -4.50 11.19
N LEU A 92 -9.43 -4.49 12.53
CA LEU A 92 -10.66 -3.98 13.14
C LEU A 92 -10.69 -2.50 13.51
N ILE A 93 -9.61 -1.74 13.33
CA ILE A 93 -9.68 -0.28 13.13
C ILE A 93 -8.55 0.07 12.18
N GLY A 94 -8.89 0.21 10.90
CA GLY A 94 -7.90 0.47 9.87
C GLY A 94 -7.16 1.76 10.15
N TYR A 95 -5.84 1.71 10.27
CA TYR A 95 -5.04 2.92 10.28
C TYR A 95 -5.28 3.61 8.94
N VAL A 96 -6.08 4.66 8.93
CA VAL A 96 -6.27 5.50 7.74
C VAL A 96 -5.22 6.61 7.68
N LEU A 97 -4.56 6.90 8.81
CA LEU A 97 -3.51 7.90 8.95
C LEU A 97 -2.14 7.24 9.14
N ALA A 98 -1.15 7.68 8.36
CA ALA A 98 0.25 7.34 8.55
C ALA A 98 1.15 8.54 8.23
N SER A 99 2.33 8.55 8.84
CA SER A 99 3.37 9.51 8.57
C SER A 99 4.46 8.88 7.71
N TYR A 100 4.86 9.57 6.65
CA TYR A 100 6.01 9.21 5.83
C TYR A 100 7.24 10.03 6.23
N LYS A 101 8.34 9.33 6.51
CA LYS A 101 9.63 9.94 6.92
C LYS A 101 10.78 9.37 6.12
N CYS A 102 11.76 10.21 5.85
CA CYS A 102 13.03 9.83 5.24
C CYS A 102 14.11 9.70 6.31
N LYS A 103 14.87 8.60 6.26
CA LYS A 103 16.00 8.32 7.16
C LYS A 103 17.30 8.17 6.38
N CYS A 104 18.40 8.64 6.98
CA CYS A 104 19.75 8.43 6.48
C CYS A 104 20.34 7.14 7.07
N SER A 105 20.98 6.30 6.25
CA SER A 105 21.60 5.06 6.74
C SER A 105 22.83 5.30 7.63
N ALA A 106 23.47 6.45 7.48
CA ALA A 106 24.71 6.81 8.19
C ALA A 106 24.47 7.66 9.46
N SER A 107 23.24 8.11 9.70
CA SER A 107 22.88 8.86 10.90
C SER A 107 21.38 8.85 11.18
N ASP A 108 21.03 8.79 12.46
CA ASP A 108 19.65 9.01 12.90
C ASP A 108 19.34 10.51 12.85
N GLY A 109 18.68 10.97 11.78
CA GLY A 109 18.26 12.37 11.71
C GLY A 109 17.82 12.90 10.35
N THR A 110 17.57 14.22 10.34
CA THR A 110 17.03 15.07 9.26
C THR A 110 17.97 15.30 8.07
N ALA A 111 18.93 14.40 7.84
CA ALA A 111 19.89 14.50 6.74
C ALA A 111 19.27 14.15 5.36
N CYS A 112 18.06 13.59 5.39
CA CYS A 112 17.21 13.33 4.23
C CYS A 112 15.92 14.17 4.36
N GLN A 113 15.46 14.72 3.25
CA GLN A 113 14.21 15.49 3.21
C GLN A 113 13.15 14.72 2.43
N VAL A 114 11.87 14.86 2.80
CA VAL A 114 10.79 14.34 1.96
C VAL A 114 10.56 15.30 0.80
N LEU A 115 10.58 14.77 -0.42
CA LEU A 115 10.24 15.49 -1.63
C LEU A 115 8.92 14.94 -2.17
N TYR A 116 7.92 15.81 -2.31
CA TYR A 116 6.71 15.52 -3.06
C TYR A 116 6.77 16.22 -4.41
N GLN A 117 6.49 15.49 -5.48
CA GLN A 117 6.38 16.01 -6.84
C GLN A 117 4.99 15.67 -7.38
N GLU A 118 4.12 16.68 -7.40
CA GLU A 118 2.74 16.54 -7.85
C GLU A 118 2.63 16.09 -9.31
N GLU A 119 3.42 16.71 -10.20
CA GLU A 119 3.46 16.38 -11.62
C GLU A 119 3.95 14.96 -11.89
N ALA A 120 4.87 14.45 -11.07
CA ALA A 120 5.35 13.08 -11.14
C ALA A 120 4.39 12.08 -10.45
N GLY A 121 3.38 12.57 -9.74
CA GLY A 121 2.40 11.74 -9.04
C GLY A 121 3.00 10.93 -7.89
N GLY A 122 4.00 11.47 -7.18
CA GLY A 122 4.75 10.69 -6.19
C GLY A 122 5.51 11.49 -5.13
N PHE A 123 5.96 10.79 -4.09
CA PHE A 123 6.95 11.32 -3.15
C PHE A 123 8.07 10.31 -2.90
N GLY A 124 9.23 10.85 -2.51
CA GLY A 124 10.45 10.12 -2.28
C GLY A 124 11.36 10.83 -1.29
N CYS A 125 12.57 10.30 -1.13
CA CYS A 125 13.56 10.85 -0.23
C CYS A 125 14.66 11.58 -0.99
N LEU A 126 14.77 12.88 -0.75
CA LEU A 126 15.83 13.70 -1.30
C LEU A 126 17.06 13.66 -0.39
N HIS A 127 18.19 13.30 -1.00
CA HIS A 127 19.49 13.33 -0.36
C HIS A 127 19.94 14.79 -0.16
N LYS A 128 20.12 15.22 1.09
CA LYS A 128 20.57 16.59 1.40
C LYS A 128 22.01 16.63 1.91
N SER A 129 22.27 15.97 3.04
CA SER A 129 23.58 15.97 3.69
C SER A 129 23.94 14.60 4.29
N CYS A 130 23.25 13.55 3.84
CA CYS A 130 23.42 12.19 4.33
C CYS A 130 24.72 11.62 3.76
N SER A 131 25.69 11.17 4.56
CA SER A 131 26.87 10.49 3.99
C SER A 131 26.57 9.07 3.47
N GLY A 132 25.34 8.56 3.69
CA GLY A 132 24.86 7.25 3.28
C GLY A 132 23.67 7.31 2.32
N SER A 133 22.80 6.30 2.37
CA SER A 133 21.57 6.23 1.56
C SER A 133 20.37 6.82 2.31
N CYS A 134 19.50 7.52 1.57
CA CYS A 134 18.22 8.01 2.08
C CYS A 134 17.12 7.00 1.76
N THR A 135 16.40 6.54 2.77
CA THR A 135 15.30 5.58 2.62
C THR A 135 14.04 6.10 3.28
N GLY A 136 12.90 5.86 2.63
CA GLY A 136 11.59 6.30 3.08
C GLY A 136 10.79 5.18 3.72
N SER A 137 10.00 5.50 4.73
CA SER A 137 9.10 4.54 5.35
C SER A 137 7.88 5.22 5.95
N PHE A 138 6.78 4.48 6.01
CA PHE A 138 5.58 4.87 6.71
C PHE A 138 5.54 4.30 8.13
N THR A 139 5.06 5.12 9.05
CA THR A 139 4.73 4.72 10.41
C THR A 139 3.37 5.26 10.78
N THR A 140 2.55 4.47 11.48
CA THR A 140 1.29 4.97 12.05
C THR A 140 1.57 5.91 13.23
N LEU A 141 0.51 6.56 13.75
CA LEU A 141 0.60 7.38 14.96
C LEU A 141 1.15 6.59 16.17
N GLU A 142 0.90 5.28 16.21
CA GLU A 142 1.39 4.37 17.24
C GLU A 142 2.81 3.84 16.95
N SER A 143 3.51 4.44 15.97
CA SER A 143 4.85 4.03 15.53
C SER A 143 4.93 2.60 14.98
N ALA A 144 3.80 2.02 14.55
CA ALA A 144 3.79 0.75 13.85
C ALA A 144 4.26 0.97 12.40
N LYS A 145 5.18 0.13 11.93
CA LYS A 145 5.66 0.16 10.55
C LYS A 145 4.53 -0.26 9.62
N VAL A 146 4.28 0.51 8.57
CA VAL A 146 3.29 0.15 7.55
C VAL A 146 3.94 -0.74 6.49
N THR A 147 3.30 -1.87 6.22
CA THR A 147 3.75 -2.89 5.24
C THR A 147 2.84 -2.97 4.02
N GLY A 148 1.73 -2.22 3.99
CA GLY A 148 0.87 -2.16 2.81
C GLY A 148 -0.37 -1.28 2.99
N VAL A 149 -1.20 -1.30 1.96
CA VAL A 149 -2.52 -0.66 1.89
C VAL A 149 -3.51 -1.72 1.41
N LEU A 150 -4.52 -2.01 2.24
CA LEU A 150 -5.61 -2.92 1.95
C LEU A 150 -6.83 -2.17 1.41
N ASN A 151 -7.62 -2.83 0.57
CA ASN A 151 -8.93 -2.39 0.14
C ASN A 151 -10.04 -3.15 0.89
N LEU A 152 -10.63 -2.48 1.88
CA LEU A 152 -11.67 -3.01 2.75
C LEU A 152 -13.07 -3.09 2.11
N SER A 153 -13.21 -2.72 0.84
CA SER A 153 -14.46 -2.92 0.08
C SER A 153 -14.70 -4.41 -0.22
N ASN A 154 -13.65 -5.23 -0.22
CA ASN A 154 -13.72 -6.67 -0.48
C ASN A 154 -13.49 -7.48 0.80
N ARG A 155 -14.49 -7.51 1.70
CA ARG A 155 -14.38 -8.18 3.01
C ARG A 155 -14.52 -9.70 2.97
N GLU A 156 -14.95 -10.22 1.84
CA GLU A 156 -15.08 -11.65 1.58
C GLU A 156 -14.21 -12.06 0.39
N VAL A 157 -13.86 -13.34 0.34
CA VAL A 157 -13.14 -13.90 -0.79
C VAL A 157 -14.03 -13.83 -2.03
N SER A 158 -13.50 -13.27 -3.11
CA SER A 158 -14.19 -13.18 -4.40
C SER A 158 -13.30 -13.71 -5.51
N ALA A 159 -13.85 -14.63 -6.32
CA ALA A 159 -13.20 -15.20 -7.50
C ALA A 159 -13.87 -14.78 -8.82
N ARG A 160 -14.67 -13.71 -8.77
CA ARG A 160 -15.42 -13.19 -9.91
C ARG A 160 -14.54 -12.38 -10.86
N LYS A 161 -14.50 -12.78 -12.13
CA LYS A 161 -13.76 -12.10 -13.20
C LYS A 161 -14.37 -10.75 -13.61
N ASP A 162 -15.68 -10.59 -13.42
CA ASP A 162 -16.44 -9.42 -13.87
C ASP A 162 -16.38 -8.23 -12.88
N LYS A 163 -15.85 -8.47 -11.69
CA LYS A 163 -15.59 -7.41 -10.72
C LYS A 163 -14.11 -7.04 -10.79
N SER A 164 -13.82 -5.87 -11.37
CA SER A 164 -12.50 -5.26 -11.25
C SER A 164 -12.22 -5.03 -9.76
N PHE A 165 -11.29 -5.79 -9.20
CA PHE A 165 -10.80 -5.55 -7.85
C PHE A 165 -9.88 -4.33 -7.91
N GLN A 166 -10.25 -3.27 -7.21
CA GLN A 166 -9.31 -2.21 -6.89
C GLN A 166 -8.22 -2.84 -6.00
N PRO A 167 -6.96 -2.93 -6.49
CA PRO A 167 -5.95 -3.77 -5.86
C PRO A 167 -5.50 -3.17 -4.53
N ALA A 168 -5.16 -4.05 -3.60
CA ALA A 168 -4.31 -3.71 -2.48
C ALA A 168 -2.87 -3.49 -2.97
N SER A 169 -2.06 -2.82 -2.16
CA SER A 169 -0.64 -2.62 -2.45
C SER A 169 0.19 -2.97 -1.22
N LEU A 170 0.93 -4.08 -1.28
CA LEU A 170 1.69 -4.60 -0.15
C LEU A 170 3.17 -4.74 -0.51
N SER A 171 4.02 -4.60 0.49
CA SER A 171 5.39 -5.10 0.43
C SER A 171 5.42 -6.63 0.48
N MET A 172 6.57 -7.22 0.15
CA MET A 172 6.78 -8.67 0.32
C MET A 172 6.51 -9.12 1.76
N GLU A 173 6.96 -8.33 2.73
CA GLU A 173 6.68 -8.52 4.16
C GLU A 173 5.18 -8.40 4.46
N GLY A 174 4.50 -7.41 3.88
CA GLY A 174 3.06 -7.26 4.02
C GLY A 174 2.27 -8.44 3.46
N LEU A 175 2.69 -9.02 2.33
CA LEU A 175 2.09 -10.24 1.78
C LEU A 175 2.28 -11.43 2.73
N ASP A 176 3.48 -11.60 3.29
CA ASP A 176 3.74 -12.68 4.24
C ASP A 176 2.92 -12.54 5.52
N ASP A 177 2.83 -11.33 6.08
CA ASP A 177 1.98 -10.99 7.23
C ASP A 177 0.50 -11.25 6.93
N PHE A 178 0.05 -10.85 5.74
CA PHE A 178 -1.33 -11.04 5.30
C PHE A 178 -1.72 -12.53 5.26
N PHE A 179 -0.94 -13.38 4.59
CA PHE A 179 -1.24 -14.82 4.51
C PHE A 179 -0.89 -15.60 5.79
N SER A 180 -0.13 -15.00 6.71
CA SER A 180 0.11 -15.56 8.05
C SER A 180 -1.02 -15.26 9.03
N ASN A 181 -1.93 -14.35 8.70
CA ASN A 181 -2.99 -13.92 9.58
C ASN A 181 -4.10 -15.00 9.73
N PRO A 182 -4.47 -15.42 10.96
CA PRO A 182 -5.48 -16.46 11.17
C PRO A 182 -6.88 -16.12 10.59
N ASP A 183 -7.32 -14.87 10.66
CA ASP A 183 -8.63 -14.46 10.13
C ASP A 183 -8.65 -14.51 8.60
N VAL A 184 -7.54 -14.12 7.96
CA VAL A 184 -7.33 -14.27 6.51
C VAL A 184 -7.34 -15.75 6.12
N GLN A 185 -6.59 -16.58 6.85
CA GLN A 185 -6.53 -18.02 6.61
C GLN A 185 -7.90 -18.67 6.75
N GLN A 186 -8.67 -18.30 7.77
CA GLN A 186 -10.03 -18.79 8.01
C GLN A 186 -10.97 -18.42 6.85
N LYS A 187 -10.97 -17.15 6.40
CA LYS A 187 -11.79 -16.71 5.26
C LYS A 187 -11.44 -17.45 3.97
N ILE A 188 -10.15 -17.69 3.71
CA ILE A 188 -9.71 -18.46 2.53
C ILE A 188 -10.12 -19.93 2.66
N ALA A 189 -9.97 -20.52 3.85
CA ALA A 189 -10.38 -21.90 4.11
C ALA A 189 -11.89 -22.09 3.93
N GLU A 190 -12.72 -21.18 4.44
CA GLU A 190 -14.18 -21.22 4.22
C GLU A 190 -14.54 -21.22 2.75
N GLN A 191 -13.86 -20.40 1.92
CA GLN A 191 -14.06 -20.42 0.48
C GLN A 191 -13.65 -21.75 -0.14
N TYR A 192 -12.57 -22.38 0.33
CA TYR A 192 -12.18 -23.72 -0.09
C TYR A 192 -13.25 -24.75 0.26
N GLU A 193 -13.74 -24.77 1.50
CA GLU A 193 -14.78 -25.71 1.94
C GLU A 193 -16.07 -25.56 1.11
N LEU A 194 -16.42 -24.34 0.68
CA LEU A 194 -17.54 -24.12 -0.23
C LEU A 194 -17.31 -24.73 -1.61
N LEU A 195 -16.12 -24.55 -2.18
CA LEU A 195 -15.76 -25.09 -3.50
C LEU A 195 -15.68 -26.62 -3.48
N TYR A 196 -15.22 -27.20 -2.36
CA TYR A 196 -15.01 -28.65 -2.21
C TYR A 196 -16.14 -29.36 -1.47
N ARG A 197 -17.28 -28.72 -1.14
CA ARG A 197 -18.36 -29.28 -0.31
C ARG A 197 -18.79 -30.70 -0.71
N ASN A 198 -18.76 -31.02 -2.01
CA ASN A 198 -19.18 -32.32 -2.55
C ASN A 198 -18.06 -33.01 -3.36
N ILE A 199 -16.81 -32.59 -3.20
CA ILE A 199 -15.67 -33.08 -3.97
C ILE A 199 -14.56 -33.47 -2.99
N PRO A 200 -13.91 -34.63 -3.15
CA PRO A 200 -12.80 -35.01 -2.31
C PRO A 200 -11.71 -33.93 -2.27
N LYS A 201 -11.34 -33.50 -1.05
CA LYS A 201 -10.22 -32.60 -0.82
C LYS A 201 -8.92 -33.30 -1.25
N PRO A 202 -8.08 -32.67 -2.10
CA PRO A 202 -6.80 -33.26 -2.46
C PRO A 202 -5.83 -33.18 -1.28
N ASP A 203 -4.94 -34.15 -1.19
CA ASP A 203 -3.79 -34.08 -0.30
C ASP A 203 -2.78 -33.09 -0.88
N PHE A 204 -2.91 -31.81 -0.52
CA PHE A 204 -2.03 -30.74 -1.01
C PHE A 204 -0.56 -30.97 -0.71
N ALA A 205 -0.22 -31.65 0.40
CA ALA A 205 1.16 -31.96 0.74
C ALA A 205 1.80 -32.96 -0.25
N ARG A 206 0.98 -33.81 -0.88
CA ARG A 206 1.42 -34.80 -1.90
C ARG A 206 1.12 -34.35 -3.32
N LEU A 207 0.31 -33.30 -3.50
CA LEU A 207 -0.09 -32.79 -4.80
C LEU A 207 1.09 -32.09 -5.48
N ASN A 208 1.70 -32.77 -6.44
CA ASN A 208 2.71 -32.16 -7.28
C ASN A 208 2.07 -31.49 -8.49
N LEU A 209 1.81 -30.18 -8.39
CA LEU A 209 1.22 -29.36 -9.46
C LEU A 209 2.09 -29.24 -10.72
N ASN A 210 3.34 -29.69 -10.69
CA ASN A 210 4.28 -29.69 -11.81
C ASN A 210 4.40 -31.06 -12.51
N LYS A 211 3.65 -32.09 -12.09
CA LYS A 211 3.63 -33.44 -12.70
C LYS A 211 2.21 -33.86 -13.05
N THR A 212 2.04 -34.86 -13.91
CA THR A 212 0.82 -35.37 -14.56
C THR A 212 -0.50 -35.38 -13.76
N GLY A 213 -0.48 -35.44 -12.42
CA GLY A 213 -1.65 -35.20 -11.56
C GLY A 213 -2.14 -33.74 -11.53
N SER A 214 -1.39 -32.83 -12.16
CA SER A 214 -1.68 -31.40 -12.36
C SER A 214 -2.77 -31.14 -13.40
N LYS A 215 -2.98 -32.06 -14.34
CA LYS A 215 -3.90 -31.85 -15.47
C LYS A 215 -5.36 -31.76 -15.06
N GLU A 216 -5.71 -32.23 -13.87
CA GLU A 216 -7.06 -32.18 -13.34
C GLU A 216 -7.33 -30.91 -12.52
N TYR A 217 -6.31 -30.10 -12.25
CA TYR A 217 -6.42 -28.90 -11.42
C TYR A 217 -6.08 -27.63 -12.21
N VAL A 218 -6.61 -26.51 -11.74
CA VAL A 218 -6.30 -25.16 -12.20
C VAL A 218 -6.09 -24.24 -11.00
N TYR A 219 -5.32 -23.18 -11.22
CA TYR A 219 -5.31 -22.04 -10.32
C TYR A 219 -6.54 -21.18 -10.59
N LEU A 220 -7.40 -21.00 -9.60
CA LEU A 220 -8.49 -20.04 -9.59
C LEU A 220 -8.00 -18.74 -8.95
N LYS A 221 -8.05 -17.63 -9.68
CA LYS A 221 -7.72 -16.32 -9.13
C LYS A 221 -8.85 -15.83 -8.24
N ALA A 222 -8.49 -15.42 -7.04
CA ALA A 222 -9.38 -14.85 -6.05
C ALA A 222 -8.75 -13.60 -5.42
N SER A 223 -9.56 -12.84 -4.70
CA SER A 223 -9.09 -11.69 -3.92
C SER A 223 -9.81 -11.60 -2.58
N LEU A 224 -9.07 -11.14 -1.56
CA LEU A 224 -9.58 -10.75 -0.25
C LEU A 224 -8.90 -9.45 0.15
N TYR A 225 -9.67 -8.47 0.59
CA TYR A 225 -9.19 -7.12 0.90
C TYR A 225 -8.39 -6.44 -0.23
N GLY A 226 -8.68 -6.80 -1.49
CA GLY A 226 -7.94 -6.33 -2.66
C GLY A 226 -6.61 -7.05 -2.92
N VAL A 227 -6.18 -7.97 -2.05
CA VAL A 227 -4.99 -8.78 -2.26
C VAL A 227 -5.32 -9.93 -3.21
N PRO A 228 -4.68 -10.05 -4.39
CA PRO A 228 -4.90 -11.17 -5.29
C PRO A 228 -4.14 -12.41 -4.82
N PHE A 229 -4.78 -13.57 -4.93
CA PHE A 229 -4.17 -14.87 -4.67
C PHE A 229 -4.82 -15.95 -5.54
N TYR A 230 -4.24 -17.14 -5.50
CA TYR A 230 -4.66 -18.26 -6.33
C TYR A 230 -4.96 -19.47 -5.46
N MET A 231 -6.17 -19.98 -5.66
CA MET A 231 -6.64 -21.21 -5.05
C MET A 231 -6.48 -22.36 -6.04
N VAL A 232 -6.22 -23.57 -5.57
CA VAL A 232 -6.14 -24.75 -6.44
C VAL A 232 -7.48 -25.48 -6.41
N VAL A 233 -8.12 -25.58 -7.57
CA VAL A 233 -9.44 -26.21 -7.72
C VAL A 233 -9.42 -27.22 -8.86
N PRO A 234 -10.28 -28.27 -8.82
CA PRO A 234 -10.45 -29.17 -9.95
C PRO A 234 -10.98 -28.43 -11.17
N LYS A 235 -10.50 -28.78 -12.36
CA LYS A 235 -10.98 -28.26 -13.65
C LYS A 235 -12.48 -28.40 -13.83
N ALA A 236 -13.08 -29.46 -13.28
CA ALA A 236 -14.52 -29.68 -13.33
C ALA A 236 -15.33 -28.52 -12.69
N ILE A 237 -14.79 -27.88 -11.64
CA ILE A 237 -15.41 -26.70 -11.02
C ILE A 237 -15.32 -25.49 -11.96
N ALA A 238 -14.16 -25.30 -12.58
CA ALA A 238 -13.91 -24.17 -13.48
C ALA A 238 -14.68 -24.29 -14.81
N ALA A 239 -14.84 -25.50 -15.34
CA ALA A 239 -15.47 -25.75 -16.64
C ALA A 239 -16.95 -25.35 -16.69
N GLY A 240 -17.64 -25.28 -15.55
CA GLY A 240 -19.03 -24.82 -15.46
C GLY A 240 -19.18 -23.35 -15.06
N ALA A 241 -18.08 -22.62 -14.92
CA ALA A 241 -18.07 -21.32 -14.25
C ALA A 241 -17.34 -20.27 -15.09
N ASP A 242 -17.98 -19.81 -16.17
CA ASP A 242 -17.46 -18.73 -17.01
C ASP A 242 -17.14 -17.46 -16.23
N TRP A 243 -17.69 -17.26 -15.03
CA TRP A 243 -17.42 -16.11 -14.17
C TRP A 243 -16.07 -16.20 -13.42
N MET A 244 -15.34 -17.30 -13.53
CA MET A 244 -14.03 -17.49 -12.89
C MET A 244 -12.87 -17.15 -13.84
N GLU A 245 -11.80 -16.58 -13.30
CA GLU A 245 -10.52 -16.45 -14.00
C GLU A 245 -9.57 -17.56 -13.55
N THR A 246 -9.18 -18.45 -14.47
CA THR A 246 -8.38 -19.64 -14.14
C THR A 246 -7.13 -19.79 -15.00
N PHE A 247 -6.09 -20.38 -14.42
CA PHE A 247 -4.79 -20.60 -15.06
C PHE A 247 -4.40 -22.07 -14.96
N ASN A 248 -3.90 -22.64 -16.05
CA ASN A 248 -3.38 -24.02 -16.05
C ASN A 248 -2.17 -24.13 -15.14
N THR A 249 -2.15 -25.10 -14.23
CA THR A 249 -1.07 -25.23 -13.24
C THR A 249 0.29 -25.53 -13.86
N GLU A 250 0.32 -26.21 -15.02
CA GLU A 250 1.54 -26.61 -15.73
C GLU A 250 2.28 -25.45 -16.40
N SER A 251 1.56 -24.42 -16.86
CA SER A 251 2.11 -23.28 -17.60
C SER A 251 2.03 -21.96 -16.83
N ALA A 252 1.43 -21.97 -15.63
CA ALA A 252 1.28 -20.78 -14.82
C ALA A 252 2.57 -20.43 -14.08
N SER A 253 3.15 -19.28 -14.42
CA SER A 253 4.32 -18.70 -13.78
C SER A 253 4.08 -17.24 -13.41
N CYS A 254 4.73 -16.77 -12.34
CA CYS A 254 4.65 -15.38 -11.95
C CYS A 254 5.60 -14.55 -12.80
N ALA A 255 5.08 -13.51 -13.45
CA ALA A 255 5.86 -12.61 -14.31
C ALA A 255 5.57 -11.15 -13.98
N CYS A 256 6.55 -10.30 -14.28
CA CYS A 256 6.40 -8.86 -14.21
C CYS A 256 5.63 -8.37 -15.43
N ASP A 257 4.54 -7.66 -15.20
CA ASP A 257 3.82 -7.00 -16.30
C ASP A 257 4.73 -5.90 -16.88
N ASN A 258 5.17 -6.11 -18.13
CA ASN A 258 5.88 -5.16 -18.97
C ASN A 258 7.04 -4.39 -18.29
N SER A 259 7.73 -5.00 -17.32
CA SER A 259 8.77 -4.34 -16.54
C SER A 259 9.94 -5.27 -16.22
N LYS A 260 11.13 -4.68 -16.04
CA LYS A 260 12.31 -5.39 -15.54
C LYS A 260 12.14 -5.63 -14.05
N GLY A 261 12.48 -6.82 -13.59
CA GLY A 261 12.43 -7.20 -12.18
C GLY A 261 12.42 -8.71 -11.99
N SER A 262 12.41 -9.13 -10.74
CA SER A 262 12.20 -10.51 -10.32
C SER A 262 10.78 -10.67 -9.78
N CYS A 263 10.08 -11.70 -10.26
CA CYS A 263 8.74 -12.05 -9.82
C CYS A 263 8.69 -13.57 -9.63
N LYS A 264 8.21 -14.02 -8.48
CA LYS A 264 8.28 -15.42 -8.05
C LYS A 264 6.93 -15.86 -7.50
N LYS A 265 6.59 -17.12 -7.78
CA LYS A 265 5.45 -17.79 -7.17
C LYS A 265 5.81 -18.24 -5.76
N LYS A 266 4.93 -17.93 -4.83
CA LYS A 266 5.01 -18.35 -3.43
C LYS A 266 3.78 -19.15 -3.08
N SER A 267 3.89 -19.90 -2.00
CA SER A 267 2.79 -20.67 -1.46
C SER A 267 2.87 -20.75 0.05
N ARG A 268 1.70 -20.96 0.67
CA ARG A 268 1.59 -21.21 2.11
C ARG A 268 0.45 -22.18 2.35
N GLY A 269 0.75 -23.21 3.13
CA GLY A 269 -0.24 -24.15 3.63
C GLY A 269 -0.78 -23.73 4.99
N PHE A 270 -2.08 -23.82 5.18
CA PHE A 270 -2.77 -23.61 6.46
C PHE A 270 -4.10 -24.35 6.46
N LEU A 271 -4.51 -24.89 7.62
CA LEU A 271 -5.79 -25.59 7.78
C LEU A 271 -6.00 -26.73 6.74
N GLY A 272 -4.89 -27.35 6.30
CA GLY A 272 -4.88 -28.39 5.26
C GLY A 272 -5.16 -27.88 3.83
N TRP A 273 -5.16 -26.58 3.60
CA TRP A 273 -5.31 -25.93 2.30
C TRP A 273 -4.01 -25.21 1.92
N ASP A 274 -3.71 -25.12 0.63
CA ASP A 274 -2.59 -24.31 0.12
C ASP A 274 -3.10 -23.10 -0.64
N VAL A 275 -2.51 -21.93 -0.40
CA VAL A 275 -2.73 -20.73 -1.22
C VAL A 275 -1.45 -20.36 -1.94
N TYR A 276 -1.58 -19.79 -3.13
CA TYR A 276 -0.46 -19.32 -3.93
C TYR A 276 -0.61 -17.83 -4.24
N TRP A 277 0.50 -17.11 -4.35
CA TRP A 277 0.53 -15.72 -4.78
C TRP A 277 1.83 -15.43 -5.54
N CYS A 278 1.87 -14.27 -6.19
CA CYS A 278 3.07 -13.76 -6.84
C CYS A 278 3.67 -12.64 -6.00
N GLU A 279 4.97 -12.70 -5.74
CA GLU A 279 5.71 -11.63 -5.07
C GLU A 279 6.94 -11.25 -5.91
N GLY A 280 7.28 -9.97 -5.92
CA GLY A 280 8.39 -9.47 -6.72
C GLY A 280 8.70 -8.01 -6.45
N ASP A 281 9.80 -7.54 -7.05
CA ASP A 281 10.29 -6.16 -6.97
C ASP A 281 9.79 -5.28 -8.13
N CYS A 282 8.92 -5.82 -8.99
CA CYS A 282 8.38 -5.13 -10.14
C CYS A 282 7.00 -4.53 -9.91
N ASN A 283 6.62 -3.63 -10.82
CA ASN A 283 5.44 -2.79 -10.69
C ASN A 283 4.12 -3.55 -10.59
N ALA A 284 4.03 -4.71 -11.25
CA ALA A 284 2.91 -5.64 -11.12
C ALA A 284 3.45 -7.06 -11.34
N CYS A 285 3.46 -7.83 -10.25
CA CYS A 285 3.88 -9.24 -10.26
C CYS A 285 2.61 -10.10 -10.22
N VAL A 286 2.28 -10.72 -11.35
CA VAL A 286 1.01 -11.45 -11.53
C VAL A 286 1.26 -12.84 -12.10
N LEU A 287 0.32 -13.76 -11.86
CA LEU A 287 0.40 -15.09 -12.44
C LEU A 287 -0.03 -14.97 -13.91
N THR A 288 0.82 -15.49 -14.78
CA THR A 288 0.64 -15.47 -16.23
C THR A 288 0.76 -16.90 -16.76
N VAL A 289 0.16 -17.17 -17.91
CA VAL A 289 0.39 -18.40 -18.65
C VAL A 289 1.56 -18.13 -19.59
N THR A 290 2.68 -18.82 -19.42
CA THR A 290 3.70 -18.86 -20.48
C THR A 290 3.11 -19.66 -21.63
N GLU A 291 2.81 -19.01 -22.75
CA GLU A 291 2.58 -19.75 -24.01
C GLU A 291 3.86 -20.53 -24.29
N ALA A 292 3.75 -21.86 -24.38
CA ALA A 292 4.84 -22.65 -24.89
C ALA A 292 5.07 -22.19 -26.33
N HIS A 293 6.17 -21.46 -26.57
CA HIS A 293 6.69 -21.31 -27.92
C HIS A 293 6.99 -22.72 -28.43
N TYR A 294 6.07 -23.29 -29.19
CA TYR A 294 6.41 -24.34 -30.13
C TYR A 294 7.34 -23.67 -31.14
N ALA A 295 8.62 -24.02 -31.06
CA ALA A 295 9.53 -23.81 -32.18
C ALA A 295 9.04 -24.72 -33.31
N ASP A 296 8.50 -24.12 -34.36
CA ASP A 296 8.30 -24.76 -35.65
C ASP A 296 9.65 -25.22 -36.24
#